data_AF-A0A2S6RB48-F1
#
_entry.id   AF-A0A2S6RB48-F1
#
_cell.length_a   1.000
_cell.length_b   1.000
_cell.length_c   1.000
_cell.angle_alpha   90.00
_cell.angle_beta   90.00
_cell.angle_gamma   90.00
#
_symmetry.space_group_name_H-M   'P 1'
#
loop_
_entity.id
_entity.type
_entity.pdbx_description
1 polymer ?
#
loop_
_entity_poly.entity_id
_entity_poly.type
_entity_poly.pdbx_seq_one_letter_code
_entity_poly.pdbx_strand_id
1 'polypeptide(L)'
;YYPPGMHMFVGRGSVAMAPTDQMIIQARISIDQAVRALEGKGSATGGRPEFNNTGRVIEHVQPVAFNVTPDNIEGFDTSTTLAPKGWTPTFSVD
;
A
#
# COMPACT_ATOMS: atom_id res chain seq x y z
N TYR A 1 -11.44 -2.94 5.21
CA TYR A 1 -11.19 -2.79 3.76
C TYR A 1 -11.68 -1.42 3.34
N TYR A 2 -10.89 -0.70 2.52
CA TYR A 2 -11.16 0.69 2.11
C TYR A 2 -11.48 0.79 0.60
N PRO A 3 -12.69 0.41 0.15
CA PRO A 3 -13.11 0.58 -1.24
C PRO A 3 -13.62 2.01 -1.53
N PRO A 4 -13.83 2.38 -2.81
CA PRO A 4 -14.37 3.70 -3.18
C PRO A 4 -15.71 4.04 -2.50
N GLY A 5 -16.58 3.04 -2.33
CA GLY A 5 -17.84 3.22 -1.58
C GLY A 5 -17.62 3.64 -0.13
N MET A 6 -16.62 3.04 0.53
CA MET A 6 -16.28 3.36 1.92
C MET A 6 -15.71 4.77 2.05
N HIS A 7 -14.86 5.20 1.10
CA HIS A 7 -14.38 6.58 1.05
C HIS A 7 -15.53 7.59 1.00
N MET A 8 -16.54 7.34 0.15
CA MET A 8 -17.74 8.17 0.10
C MET A 8 -18.53 8.17 1.41
N PHE A 9 -18.68 7.01 2.07
CA PHE A 9 -19.45 6.92 3.32
C PHE A 9 -18.76 7.59 4.50
N VAL A 10 -17.43 7.49 4.61
CA VAL A 10 -16.66 8.22 5.61
C VAL A 10 -16.74 9.73 5.34
N GLY A 11 -16.59 10.17 4.09
CA GLY A 11 -16.67 11.59 3.73
C GLY A 11 -18.05 12.22 3.95
N ARG A 12 -19.13 11.43 3.91
CA ARG A 12 -20.50 11.87 4.23
C ARG A 12 -20.83 11.80 5.72
N GLY A 13 -19.89 11.38 6.57
CA GLY A 13 -20.14 11.15 8.00
C GLY A 13 -21.09 9.98 8.29
N SER A 14 -21.38 9.14 7.31
CA SER A 14 -22.24 7.96 7.48
C SER A 14 -21.49 6.77 8.09
N VAL A 15 -20.15 6.79 8.07
CA VAL A 15 -19.25 5.82 8.72
C VAL A 15 -18.21 6.59 9.53
N ALA A 16 -18.00 6.19 10.78
CA ALA A 16 -17.11 6.88 11.72
C ALA A 16 -15.63 6.79 11.31
N MET A 17 -15.21 5.65 10.76
CA MET A 17 -13.85 5.45 10.26
C MET A 17 -13.76 4.20 9.38
N ALA A 18 -12.71 4.14 8.54
CA ALA A 18 -12.32 2.91 7.85
C ALA A 18 -10.78 2.79 7.79
N PRO A 19 -10.21 1.61 8.10
CA PRO A 19 -8.78 1.41 8.00
C PRO A 19 -8.37 1.21 6.54
N THR A 20 -7.29 1.87 6.12
CA THR A 20 -6.58 1.57 4.88
C THR A 20 -5.28 0.81 5.18
N ASP A 21 -5.02 -0.21 4.38
CA ASP A 21 -3.77 -0.95 4.31
C ASP A 21 -2.88 -0.46 3.15
N GLN A 22 -3.28 0.61 2.44
CA GLN A 22 -2.56 1.22 1.33
C GLN A 22 -2.24 0.24 0.19
N MET A 23 -3.26 -0.44 -0.35
CA MET A 23 -3.07 -1.50 -1.34
C MET A 23 -2.31 -1.09 -2.62
N ILE A 24 -2.34 0.19 -3.03
CA ILE A 24 -1.55 0.66 -4.18
C ILE A 24 -0.08 0.78 -3.80
N ILE A 25 0.22 1.20 -2.57
CA ILE A 25 1.59 1.20 -2.06
C ILE A 25 2.12 -0.23 -1.90
N GLN A 26 1.28 -1.18 -1.45
CA GLN A 26 1.66 -2.60 -1.44
C GLN A 26 2.07 -3.09 -2.83
N ALA A 27 1.30 -2.78 -3.88
CA ALA A 27 1.64 -3.14 -5.25
C ALA A 27 2.97 -2.50 -5.72
N ARG A 28 3.22 -1.23 -5.38
CA ARG A 28 4.49 -0.54 -5.69
C ARG A 28 5.67 -1.20 -4.99
N ILE A 29 5.52 -1.57 -3.72
CA ILE A 29 6.54 -2.32 -2.96
C ILE A 29 6.85 -3.63 -3.68
N SER A 30 5.84 -4.39 -4.11
CA SER A 30 6.07 -5.67 -4.81
C SER A 30 6.90 -5.51 -6.08
N ILE A 31 6.64 -4.46 -6.89
CA ILE A 31 7.43 -4.16 -8.08
C ILE A 31 8.86 -3.74 -7.73
N ASP A 32 9.03 -2.85 -6.75
CA ASP A 32 10.37 -2.41 -6.29
C ASP A 32 11.21 -3.60 -5.79
N GLN A 33 10.61 -4.50 -4.99
CA GLN A 33 11.28 -5.71 -4.52
C GLN A 33 11.71 -6.63 -5.68
N ALA A 34 10.85 -6.83 -6.68
CA ALA A 34 11.17 -7.65 -7.85
C ALA A 34 12.30 -7.04 -8.68
N VAL A 35 12.24 -5.74 -8.97
CA VAL A 35 13.27 -5.03 -9.75
C VAL A 35 14.61 -5.04 -9.01
N ARG A 36 14.62 -4.77 -7.70
CA ARG A 36 15.85 -4.84 -6.90
C ARG A 36 16.49 -6.22 -6.95
N ALA A 37 15.70 -7.28 -6.81
CA ALA A 37 16.18 -8.64 -6.89
C ALA A 37 16.80 -8.95 -8.26
N LEU A 38 16.16 -8.53 -9.35
CA LEU A 38 16.66 -8.73 -10.72
C LEU A 38 17.94 -7.93 -11.00
N GLU A 39 18.07 -6.73 -10.43
CA GLU A 39 19.24 -5.85 -10.60
C GLU A 39 20.37 -6.14 -9.60
N GLY A 40 20.23 -7.16 -8.75
CA GLY A 40 21.22 -7.47 -7.70
C GLY A 40 21.37 -6.38 -6.64
N LYS A 41 20.35 -5.52 -6.49
CA LYS A 41 20.30 -4.50 -5.43
C LYS A 41 19.82 -5.14 -4.13
N GLY A 42 20.32 -4.62 -3.01
CA GLY A 42 19.81 -4.99 -1.69
C GLY A 42 18.37 -4.50 -1.46
N SER A 43 17.68 -5.16 -0.53
CA SER A 43 16.37 -4.77 -0.02
C SER A 43 16.36 -3.31 0.44
N ALA A 44 15.24 -2.60 0.25
CA ALA A 44 15.13 -1.18 0.56
C ALA A 44 15.37 -0.88 2.05
N THR A 45 14.95 -1.78 2.93
CA THR A 45 15.08 -1.68 4.39
C THR A 45 16.33 -2.36 4.96
N GLY A 46 17.19 -2.94 4.09
CA GLY A 46 18.30 -3.79 4.52
C GLY A 46 17.88 -5.19 5.00
N GLY A 47 16.62 -5.58 4.74
CA GLY A 47 16.09 -6.91 5.01
C GLY A 47 15.70 -7.14 6.48
N ARG A 48 14.79 -8.09 6.70
CA ARG A 48 14.44 -8.54 8.05
C ARG A 48 15.49 -9.54 8.53
N PRO A 49 15.90 -9.51 9.82
CA PRO A 49 16.62 -10.62 10.41
C PRO A 49 15.81 -11.90 10.24
N GLU A 50 16.42 -12.91 9.64
CA GLU A 50 15.87 -14.26 9.65
C GLU A 50 15.79 -14.79 11.09
N PHE A 51 15.01 -15.85 11.29
CA PHE A 51 14.98 -16.57 12.57
C PHE A 51 16.42 -16.96 12.97
N ASN A 52 16.80 -16.74 14.23
CA ASN A 52 18.17 -16.90 14.73
C ASN A 52 19.26 -16.02 14.07
N ASN A 53 18.88 -14.94 13.38
CA ASN A 53 19.81 -13.98 12.78
C ASN A 53 20.79 -14.62 11.76
N THR A 54 20.34 -15.64 11.04
CA THR A 54 21.12 -16.39 10.03
C THR A 54 21.42 -15.59 8.77
N GLY A 55 20.70 -14.49 8.55
CA GLY A 55 20.88 -13.64 7.39
C GLY A 55 19.83 -12.53 7.31
N ARG A 56 19.91 -11.76 6.23
CA ARG A 56 18.95 -10.71 5.86
C ARG A 56 18.65 -10.79 4.36
N VAL A 57 18.33 -12.00 3.88
CA VAL A 57 18.11 -12.25 2.44
C VAL A 57 16.67 -12.04 2.01
N ILE A 58 15.73 -11.88 2.94
CA ILE A 58 14.30 -11.65 2.65
C ILE A 58 13.81 -10.34 3.27
N GLU A 59 13.04 -9.58 2.48
CA GLU A 59 12.30 -8.42 2.96
C GLU A 59 10.80 -8.75 2.95
N HIS A 60 10.23 -8.86 4.14
CA HIS A 60 8.79 -8.98 4.34
C HIS A 60 8.30 -7.68 4.97
N VAL A 61 7.77 -6.80 4.14
CA VAL A 61 7.39 -5.43 4.52
C VAL A 61 5.95 -5.15 4.11
N GLN A 62 5.28 -4.32 4.91
CA GLN A 62 3.95 -3.78 4.63
C GLN A 62 3.98 -2.27 4.92
N PRO A 63 3.21 -1.45 4.18
CA PRO A 63 3.03 -0.06 4.54
C PRO A 63 2.31 0.07 5.88
N VAL A 64 2.51 1.20 6.56
CA VAL A 64 1.83 1.46 7.84
C VAL A 64 0.34 1.65 7.60
N ALA A 65 -0.49 0.77 8.16
CA ALA A 65 -1.94 0.94 8.12
C ALA A 65 -2.38 2.13 8.98
N PHE A 66 -3.41 2.85 8.54
CA PHE A 66 -3.98 3.94 9.33
C PHE A 66 -5.49 4.07 9.09
N ASN A 67 -6.15 4.77 10.03
CA ASN A 67 -7.59 5.00 9.97
C ASN A 67 -7.88 6.30 9.23
N VAL A 68 -8.75 6.21 8.22
CA VAL A 68 -9.35 7.39 7.61
C VAL A 68 -10.67 7.66 8.31
N THR A 69 -10.85 8.90 8.73
CA THR A 69 -11.99 9.41 9.50
C THR A 69 -12.53 10.67 8.81
N PRO A 70 -13.74 11.15 9.17
CA PRO A 70 -14.22 12.44 8.68
C PRO A 70 -13.25 13.60 8.91
N ASP A 71 -12.45 13.55 9.99
CA ASP A 71 -11.52 14.63 10.36
C ASP A 71 -10.27 14.69 9.49
N ASN A 72 -9.87 13.58 8.87
CA ASN A 72 -8.62 13.51 8.09
C ASN A 72 -8.82 13.16 6.61
N ILE A 73 -10.06 12.89 6.17
CA ILE A 73 -10.34 12.44 4.80
C ILE A 73 -10.01 13.50 3.74
N GLU A 74 -10.09 14.79 4.06
CA GLU A 74 -9.73 15.87 3.13
C GLU A 74 -8.24 15.85 2.78
N GLY A 75 -7.38 15.56 3.76
CA GLY A 75 -5.94 15.45 3.58
C GLY A 75 -5.47 14.04 3.16
N PHE A 76 -6.39 13.08 3.02
CA PHE A 76 -6.05 11.71 2.70
C PHE A 76 -5.70 11.56 1.20
N ASP A 77 -4.44 11.20 0.92
CA ASP A 77 -4.01 10.84 -0.43
C ASP A 77 -4.61 9.50 -0.86
N THR A 78 -5.74 9.57 -1.55
CA THR A 78 -6.43 8.39 -2.09
C THR A 78 -5.57 7.60 -3.07
N SER A 79 -4.54 8.17 -3.71
CA SER A 79 -3.69 7.44 -4.67
C SER A 79 -2.82 6.35 -4.03
N THR A 80 -2.69 6.37 -2.71
CA THR A 80 -2.06 5.29 -1.93
C THR A 80 -2.91 4.03 -1.82
N THR A 81 -4.20 4.15 -2.14
CA THR A 81 -5.24 3.20 -1.71
C THR A 81 -6.24 2.91 -2.83
N LEU A 82 -6.91 3.92 -3.37
CA LEU A 82 -7.95 3.78 -4.38
C LEU A 82 -7.41 3.99 -5.79
N ALA A 83 -7.85 3.15 -6.73
CA ALA A 83 -7.61 3.41 -8.15
C ALA A 83 -8.24 4.76 -8.55
N PRO A 84 -7.60 5.53 -9.47
CA PRO A 84 -8.16 6.77 -9.97
C PRO A 84 -9.55 6.58 -10.56
N LYS A 85 -10.38 7.63 -10.51
CA LYS A 85 -11.71 7.60 -11.13
C LYS A 85 -11.59 7.28 -12.62
N GLY A 86 -12.35 6.28 -13.08
CA GLY A 86 -12.37 5.85 -14.47
C GLY A 86 -11.19 4.97 -14.90
N TRP A 87 -10.30 4.60 -13.97
CA TRP A 87 -9.25 3.64 -14.25
C TRP A 87 -9.85 2.29 -14.67
N THR A 88 -9.22 1.66 -15.65
CA THR A 88 -9.53 0.31 -16.13
C THR A 88 -8.32 -0.60 -15.90
N PRO A 89 -8.52 -1.89 -15.60
CA PRO A 89 -7.43 -2.85 -15.47
C PRO A 89 -6.49 -2.86 -16.67
N THR A 90 -5.20 -2.64 -16.41
CA THR A 90 -4.11 -2.78 -17.37
C THR A 90 -3.33 -4.04 -17.03
N PHE A 91 -3.15 -4.92 -18.01
CA PHE A 91 -2.48 -6.21 -17.83
C PHE A 91 -1.09 -6.28 -18.47
N SER A 92 -0.74 -5.29 -19.32
CA SER A 92 0.59 -5.13 -19.90
C SER A 92 0.93 -3.65 -20.08
N VAL A 93 2.22 -3.33 -20.09
CA VAL A 93 2.78 -1.98 -20.29
C VAL A 93 3.65 -1.87 -21.55
N ASP A 94 3.51 -2.84 -22.45
CA ASP A 94 4.20 -2.91 -23.75
C ASP A 94 3.97 -1.65 -24.62
#